data_AF-A0A268RAQ6-F1
#
_entry.id   AF-A0A268RAQ6-F1
#
_cell.length_a   1.000
_cell.length_b   1.000
_cell.length_c   1.000
_cell.angle_alpha   90.00
_cell.angle_beta   90.00
_cell.angle_gamma   90.00
#
_symmetry.space_group_name_H-M   'P 1'
#
loop_
_entity.id
_entity.type
_entity.pdbx_description
1 polymer ?
#
loop_
_entity_poly.entity_id
_entity_poly.type
_entity_poly.pdbx_seq_one_letter_code
_entity_poly.pdbx_strand_id
1 'polypeptide(L)' 'MPTSSVVTSVKGEPVDLGFTIGALSDNTISWTYQGVDYMIASNDLSPEEMSDIARSVQGEMVK' A
#
# COMPACT_ATOMS: atom_id res chain seq x y z
N MET A 1 -32.33 1.64 -1.91
CA MET A 1 -31.22 2.16 -1.08
C MET A 1 -30.07 2.51 -2.01
N PRO A 2 -29.48 3.72 -1.95
CA PRO A 2 -28.20 3.96 -2.58
C PRO A 2 -27.12 3.26 -1.74
N THR A 3 -26.42 2.28 -2.32
CA THR A 3 -25.20 1.75 -1.71
C THR A 3 -24.17 2.87 -1.74
N SER A 4 -23.86 3.45 -0.57
CA SER A 4 -22.83 4.48 -0.47
C SER A 4 -21.47 3.82 -0.69
N SER A 5 -21.01 3.81 -1.95
CA SER A 5 -19.63 3.50 -2.28
C SER A 5 -18.76 4.55 -1.59
N VAL A 6 -18.12 4.17 -0.48
CA VAL A 6 -17.07 4.98 0.14
C VAL A 6 -15.91 5.00 -0.84
N VAL A 7 -15.91 6.02 -1.70
CA VAL A 7 -14.79 6.29 -2.59
C VAL A 7 -13.70 6.89 -1.71
N THR A 8 -12.88 6.01 -1.12
CA THR A 8 -11.65 6.44 -0.45
C THR A 8 -10.73 6.97 -1.55
N SER A 9 -10.78 8.28 -1.78
CA SER A 9 -9.79 8.99 -2.59
C SER A 9 -8.45 8.93 -1.87
N VAL A 10 -7.75 7.82 -2.05
CA VAL A 10 -6.36 7.68 -1.66
C VAL A 10 -5.55 8.78 -2.35
N LYS A 11 -4.77 9.53 -1.58
CA LYS A 11 -3.81 10.48 -2.12
C LYS A 11 -2.55 9.71 -2.45
N GLY A 12 -2.48 9.22 -3.67
CA GLY A 12 -1.40 8.39 -4.18
C GLY A 12 -1.87 7.57 -5.38
N GLU A 13 -0.94 7.11 -6.18
CA GLU A 13 -1.19 6.17 -7.27
C GLU A 13 -1.65 4.83 -6.67
N PRO A 14 -2.81 4.28 -7.06
CA PRO A 14 -3.25 2.98 -6.59
C PRO A 14 -2.35 1.89 -7.21
N VAL A 15 -1.59 1.19 -6.37
CA VAL A 15 -0.64 0.16 -6.78
C VAL A 15 -1.11 -1.22 -6.32
N ASP A 16 -1.07 -2.18 -7.23
CA ASP A 16 -1.35 -3.58 -6.91
C ASP A 16 -0.11 -4.22 -6.25
N LEU A 17 -0.29 -4.71 -5.02
CA LEU A 17 0.73 -5.45 -4.28
C LEU A 17 0.58 -6.98 -4.44
N GLY A 18 -0.34 -7.43 -5.30
CA GLY A 18 -0.63 -8.85 -5.55
C GLY A 18 -1.48 -9.53 -4.47
N PHE A 19 -1.50 -8.98 -3.26
CA PHE A 19 -2.33 -9.44 -2.13
C PHE A 19 -3.32 -8.39 -1.61
N THR A 20 -3.13 -7.12 -1.96
CA THR A 20 -4.00 -5.98 -1.61
C THR A 20 -3.69 -4.79 -2.53
N ILE A 21 -4.52 -3.76 -2.48
CA ILE A 21 -4.27 -2.48 -3.16
C ILE A 21 -3.63 -1.51 -2.17
N GLY A 22 -2.44 -1.02 -2.49
CA GLY A 22 -1.77 0.05 -1.79
C GLY A 22 -1.99 1.41 -2.45
N ALA A 23 -1.74 2.48 -1.68
CA ALA A 23 -1.66 3.85 -2.15
C ALA A 23 -0.21 4.31 -2.08
N LEU A 24 0.40 4.55 -3.24
CA LEU A 24 1.78 4.99 -3.40
C LEU A 24 1.83 6.50 -3.64
N SER A 25 2.41 7.26 -2.73
CA SER A 25 2.72 8.69 -2.85
C SER A 25 4.24 8.88 -2.98
N ASP A 26 4.69 10.08 -3.35
CA ASP A 26 6.06 10.44 -3.74
C ASP A 26 7.21 9.70 -3.03
N ASN A 27 7.11 9.54 -1.72
CA ASN A 27 8.10 8.85 -0.90
C ASN A 27 7.47 7.97 0.19
N THR A 28 6.23 7.51 -0.01
CA THR A 28 5.47 6.75 0.99
C THR A 28 4.41 5.87 0.35
N ILE A 29 4.42 4.58 0.66
CA ILE A 29 3.35 3.64 0.31
C ILE A 29 2.58 3.21 1.57
N SER A 30 1.26 3.19 1.48
CA SER A 30 0.37 2.76 2.58
C SER A 30 -0.65 1.74 2.07
N TRP A 31 -0.93 0.70 2.84
CA TRP A 31 -1.88 -0.34 2.47
C TRP A 31 -2.51 -1.00 3.70
N THR A 32 -3.74 -1.46 3.56
CA THR A 32 -4.41 -2.26 4.60
C THR A 32 -4.44 -3.72 4.18
N TYR A 33 -4.07 -4.63 5.08
CA TYR A 33 -4.15 -6.07 4.85
C TYR A 33 -4.66 -6.80 6.10
N GLN A 34 -5.70 -7.62 5.95
CA GLN A 34 -6.37 -8.35 7.04
C GLN A 34 -6.78 -7.49 8.26
N GLY A 35 -7.06 -6.20 8.06
CA GLY A 35 -7.38 -5.26 9.14
C GLY A 35 -6.17 -4.70 9.89
N VAL A 36 -4.96 -4.95 9.41
CA VAL A 36 -3.73 -4.28 9.83
C VAL A 36 -3.35 -3.24 8.79
N ASP A 37 -3.14 -2.00 9.23
CA ASP A 37 -2.65 -0.91 8.39
C ASP A 37 -1.12 -0.90 8.39
N TYR A 38 -0.54 -0.91 7.20
CA TYR A 38 0.90 -0.88 6.96
C TYR A 38 1.27 0.38 6.19
N MET A 39 2.46 0.92 6.47
CA MET A 39 3.00 2.07 5.78
C MET A 39 4.53 1.97 5.74
N ILE A 40 5.10 2.16 4.56
CA ILE A 40 6.54 2.36 4.34
C ILE A 40 6.73 3.80 3.87
N ALA A 41 7.61 4.55 4.52
CA ALA A 41 8.05 5.87 4.08
C ALA A 41 9.59 5.86 3.92
N SER A 42 10.09 6.46 2.83
CA SER A 42 11.53 6.55 2.47
C SER A 42 12.43 7.38 3.42
N ASN A 43 13.42 8.12 2.93
CA ASN A 43 13.32 8.98 1.75
C ASN A 43 14.32 8.67 0.61
N ASP A 44 15.09 7.59 0.77
CA ASP A 44 16.22 7.21 -0.10
C ASP A 44 15.83 6.18 -1.18
N LEU A 45 14.66 5.53 -1.03
CA LEU A 45 14.13 4.55 -1.97
C LEU A 45 13.19 5.21 -3.00
N SER A 46 13.27 4.76 -4.24
CA SER A 46 12.33 5.17 -5.28
C SER A 46 10.93 4.56 -5.09
N PRO A 47 9.86 5.15 -5.67
CA PRO A 47 8.50 4.63 -5.57
C PRO A 47 8.34 3.18 -6.04
N GLU A 48 9.11 2.78 -7.06
CA GLU A 48 9.14 1.41 -7.56
C GLU A 48 9.72 0.44 -6.53
N GLU A 49 10.87 0.76 -5.93
CA GLU A 49 11.49 -0.03 -4.86
C GLU A 49 10.59 -0.15 -3.63
N MET A 50 9.90 0.93 -3.23
CA MET A 50 8.91 0.87 -2.15
C MET A 50 7.75 -0.08 -2.47
N SER A 51 7.33 -0.18 -3.75
CA SER A 51 6.31 -1.14 -4.16
C SER A 51 6.81 -2.59 -4.11
N ASP A 52 8.08 -2.85 -4.44
CA ASP A 52 8.70 -4.17 -4.31
C ASP A 52 8.91 -4.59 -2.86
N ILE A 53 9.32 -3.66 -1.98
CA ILE A 53 9.40 -3.94 -0.54
C ILE A 53 8.00 -4.18 0.02
N ALA A 54 6.98 -3.40 -0.34
CA ALA A 54 5.60 -3.66 0.11
C ALA A 54 5.09 -5.05 -0.34
N ARG A 55 5.46 -5.52 -1.56
CA ARG A 55 5.24 -6.89 -2.02
C ARG A 55 6.01 -7.92 -1.17
N SER A 56 7.29 -7.69 -0.89
CA SER A 56 8.17 -8.60 -0.15
C SER A 56 7.83 -8.70 1.34
N VAL A 57 7.34 -7.61 1.95
CA VAL A 57 7.04 -7.51 3.38
C VAL A 57 5.96 -8.50 3.81
N GLN A 58 5.00 -8.84 2.95
CA GLN A 58 4.04 -9.93 3.19
C GLN A 58 4.72 -11.30 3.32
N GLY A 59 5.84 -11.53 2.63
CA GLY A 59 6.61 -12.77 2.67
C GLY A 59 7.53 -12.90 3.87
N GLU A 60 7.91 -11.79 4.52
CA GLU A 60 8.88 -11.80 5.64
C GLU A 60 8.23 -11.90 7.03
N MET A 61 6.93 -11.59 7.15
CA MET A 61 6.17 -11.68 8.42
C MET A 61 5.94 -13.10 8.95
N VAL A 62 6.38 -14.14 8.24
CA VAL A 62 6.29 -15.54 8.69
C VAL A 62 7.55 -15.97 9.45
N LYS A 63 7.60 -15.65 10.75
CA LYS A 63 8.49 -16.32 11.70
C LYS A 63 7.94 -16.38 13.13
#